data_AF-A0A0L0VH19-F1
#
_entry.id   AF-A0A0L0VH19-F1
#
_cell.length_a   1.000
_cell.length_b   1.000
_cell.length_c   1.000
_cell.angle_alpha   90.00
_cell.angle_beta   90.00
_cell.angle_gamma   90.00
#
_symmetry.space_group_name_H-M   'P 1'
#
loop_
_entity.id
_entity.type
_entity.pdbx_description
1 polymer ?
#
loop_
_entity_poly.entity_id
_entity_poly.type
_entity_poly.pdbx_seq_one_letter_code
_entity_poly.pdbx_strand_id
1 'polypeptide(L)'
;MTRPLTIPPARSSHPLSLPSEVLTHKTHKNLTMKTFSLPVAFKRSDIYTRKRARSWRNSGPTYSRPVLSSCKFTTSSSNLLPYFDSHQFVTRLENEGLNREQSEGLMLAIEQVIDESMKNLITGLVTRIDFAKLKSEIQLVEKQDFALLKSENERLISELEKLKQRLREEITRTQASVRLDLNLEKGRIRDELGVRELKIREVDTRIEGEIGNLRTTMESVKFNILQYVVGTVASGGALLLAYIRMFR
;
A
#
# COMPACT_ATOMS: atom_id res chain seq x y z
N MET A 1 -48.87 52.74 -19.75
CA MET A 1 -49.88 52.21 -20.70
C MET A 1 -49.18 51.16 -21.55
N THR A 2 -49.33 49.87 -21.22
CA THR A 2 -50.18 48.87 -21.95
C THR A 2 -49.54 48.41 -23.27
N ARG A 3 -49.15 47.16 -23.55
CA ARG A 3 -49.43 45.78 -23.07
C ARG A 3 -48.28 44.85 -23.57
N PRO A 4 -48.01 43.69 -22.93
CA PRO A 4 -47.32 42.56 -23.55
C PRO A 4 -48.30 41.41 -23.85
N LEU A 5 -48.24 40.79 -25.04
CA LEU A 5 -48.79 39.47 -25.44
C LEU A 5 -48.56 39.34 -26.97
N THR A 6 -48.22 38.24 -27.63
CA THR A 6 -48.58 36.82 -27.47
C THR A 6 -47.62 36.00 -28.34
N ILE A 7 -47.10 34.88 -27.84
CA ILE A 7 -46.41 33.84 -28.63
C ILE A 7 -47.48 32.87 -29.16
N PRO A 8 -47.59 32.60 -30.47
CA PRO A 8 -48.46 31.54 -30.99
C PRO A 8 -47.73 30.16 -30.98
N PRO A 9 -48.42 29.05 -30.67
CA PRO A 9 -47.82 27.71 -30.65
C PRO A 9 -47.84 26.99 -32.01
N ALA A 10 -46.82 26.13 -32.16
CA ALA A 10 -46.64 24.95 -33.03
C ALA A 10 -47.57 24.72 -34.23
N ARG A 11 -46.99 24.67 -35.43
CA ARG A 11 -47.57 24.04 -36.62
C ARG A 11 -46.79 22.78 -36.99
N SER A 12 -47.44 21.64 -36.82
CA SER A 12 -47.03 20.35 -37.36
C SER A 12 -47.06 20.37 -38.89
N SER A 13 -46.02 19.85 -39.52
CA SER A 13 -46.08 19.43 -40.93
C SER A 13 -45.30 18.13 -41.09
N HIS A 14 -46.05 17.06 -41.33
CA HIS A 14 -45.57 15.81 -41.90
C HIS A 14 -44.94 16.06 -43.28
N PRO A 15 -44.08 15.13 -43.74
CA PRO A 15 -44.40 14.56 -45.04
C PRO A 15 -44.27 13.03 -45.10
N LEU A 16 -45.29 12.46 -45.73
CA LEU A 16 -45.30 11.37 -46.71
C LEU A 16 -44.45 10.11 -46.48
N SER A 17 -45.17 9.04 -46.15
CA SER A 17 -44.88 7.63 -46.41
C SER A 17 -45.11 7.24 -47.88
N LEU A 18 -44.29 6.31 -48.41
CA LEU A 18 -44.59 5.08 -49.19
C LEU A 18 -43.37 4.68 -50.08
N PRO A 19 -43.20 3.42 -50.55
CA PRO A 19 -43.73 2.15 -50.05
C PRO A 19 -42.64 1.05 -49.88
N SER A 20 -43.13 -0.07 -49.33
CA SER A 20 -42.50 -1.34 -49.01
C SER A 20 -41.81 -2.05 -50.18
N GLU A 21 -40.68 -2.71 -49.90
CA GLU A 21 -40.27 -3.91 -50.63
C GLU A 21 -39.80 -5.00 -49.66
N VAL A 22 -40.22 -6.21 -50.01
CA VAL A 22 -40.29 -7.43 -49.19
C VAL A 22 -39.15 -8.35 -49.62
N LEU A 23 -38.34 -8.89 -48.69
CA LEU A 23 -37.97 -10.31 -48.69
C LEU A 23 -37.18 -10.78 -47.45
N THR A 24 -37.77 -11.76 -46.78
CA THR A 24 -37.17 -12.95 -46.12
C THR A 24 -36.25 -12.82 -44.90
N HIS A 25 -36.87 -13.07 -43.75
CA HIS A 25 -36.50 -14.05 -42.71
C HIS A 25 -35.07 -14.66 -42.77
N LYS A 26 -34.29 -14.40 -41.71
CA LYS A 26 -33.53 -15.48 -41.05
C LYS A 26 -33.45 -15.26 -39.54
N THR A 27 -34.27 -16.01 -38.84
CA THR A 27 -34.33 -16.13 -37.39
C THR A 27 -33.04 -16.75 -36.87
N HIS A 28 -32.19 -15.98 -36.18
CA HIS A 28 -31.17 -16.56 -35.30
C HIS A 28 -31.42 -16.16 -33.86
N LYS A 29 -31.53 -17.22 -33.08
CA LYS A 29 -31.98 -17.34 -31.70
C LYS A 29 -31.08 -16.55 -30.75
N ASN A 30 -31.71 -15.97 -29.73
CA ASN A 30 -31.13 -15.44 -28.51
C ASN A 30 -29.78 -16.06 -28.13
N LEU A 31 -28.76 -15.22 -27.98
CA LEU A 31 -27.64 -15.51 -27.09
C LEU A 31 -27.44 -14.31 -26.17
N THR A 32 -28.13 -14.37 -25.03
CA THR A 32 -27.85 -13.57 -23.85
C THR A 32 -26.36 -13.71 -23.53
N MET A 33 -25.61 -12.63 -23.74
CA MET A 33 -24.25 -12.49 -23.23
C MET A 33 -24.32 -12.48 -21.70
N LYS A 34 -24.23 -13.68 -21.10
CA LYS A 34 -23.90 -13.80 -19.68
C LYS A 34 -22.53 -13.17 -19.49
N THR A 35 -22.50 -12.02 -18.82
CA THR A 35 -21.29 -11.48 -18.18
C THR A 35 -20.69 -12.58 -17.32
N PHE A 36 -19.60 -13.16 -17.82
CA PHE A 36 -18.84 -14.19 -17.14
C PHE A 36 -18.03 -13.51 -16.04
N SER A 37 -18.59 -13.45 -14.83
CA SER A 37 -17.81 -13.24 -13.61
C SER A 37 -16.97 -14.48 -13.36
N LEU A 38 -15.69 -14.42 -13.72
CA LEU A 38 -14.72 -15.45 -13.35
C LEU A 38 -14.43 -15.34 -11.84
N PRO A 39 -14.50 -16.43 -11.07
CA PRO A 39 -13.88 -16.48 -9.76
C PRO A 39 -12.36 -16.51 -9.94
N VAL A 40 -11.66 -15.52 -9.40
CA VAL A 40 -10.19 -15.54 -9.33
C VAL A 40 -9.78 -16.55 -8.26
N ALA A 41 -9.68 -17.82 -8.63
CA ALA A 41 -8.89 -18.79 -7.89
C ALA A 41 -7.42 -18.62 -8.31
N PHE A 42 -6.72 -17.72 -7.64
CA PHE A 42 -5.29 -17.47 -7.85
C PHE A 42 -4.49 -18.62 -7.21
N LYS A 43 -4.18 -19.65 -8.00
CA LYS A 43 -3.23 -20.69 -7.62
C LYS A 43 -1.82 -20.10 -7.74
N ARG A 44 -1.23 -19.80 -6.59
CA ARG A 44 0.09 -19.20 -6.43
C ARG A 44 1.15 -20.21 -6.87
N SER A 45 1.66 -20.07 -8.10
CA SER A 45 2.93 -20.66 -8.50
C SER A 45 4.04 -19.65 -8.22
N ASP A 46 4.91 -20.02 -7.28
CA ASP A 46 6.06 -19.23 -6.86
C ASP A 46 7.03 -19.04 -8.02
N ILE A 47 7.08 -17.82 -8.58
CA ILE A 47 8.21 -17.35 -9.37
C ILE A 47 9.06 -16.47 -8.45
N TYR A 48 10.05 -17.10 -7.82
CA TYR A 48 11.10 -16.43 -7.06
C TYR A 48 11.99 -15.64 -8.04
N THR A 49 11.68 -14.37 -8.27
CA THR A 49 12.70 -13.41 -8.73
C THR A 49 13.31 -12.75 -7.50
N ARG A 50 14.45 -13.28 -7.07
CA ARG A 50 15.29 -12.72 -6.00
C ARG A 50 15.96 -11.44 -6.50
N LYS A 51 15.20 -10.35 -6.65
CA LYS A 51 15.81 -9.01 -6.71
C LYS A 51 16.18 -8.61 -5.27
N ARG A 52 17.48 -8.58 -5.04
CA ARG A 52 18.17 -8.18 -3.81
C ARG A 52 17.53 -6.91 -3.24
N ALA A 53 16.73 -7.08 -2.19
CA ALA A 53 16.17 -5.99 -1.42
C ALA A 53 17.34 -5.14 -0.91
N ARG A 54 17.41 -3.88 -1.36
CA ARG A 54 18.20 -2.87 -0.66
C ARG A 54 17.62 -2.82 0.75
N SER A 55 18.47 -3.05 1.74
CA SER A 55 18.05 -3.00 3.13
C SER A 55 17.45 -1.62 3.40
N TRP A 56 16.14 -1.59 3.61
CA TRP A 56 15.53 -0.53 4.38
C TRP A 56 16.12 -0.66 5.77
N ARG A 57 17.20 0.08 6.00
CA ARG A 57 17.76 0.30 7.33
C ARG A 57 16.66 1.09 8.04
N ASN A 58 15.76 0.37 8.70
CA ASN A 58 14.76 0.93 9.58
C ASN A 58 15.50 1.67 10.70
N SER A 59 15.70 2.97 10.53
CA SER A 59 15.76 3.91 11.64
C SER A 59 14.33 3.98 12.20
N GLY A 60 13.99 2.97 13.01
CA GLY A 60 12.80 3.05 13.85
C GLY A 60 12.91 4.29 14.75
N PRO A 61 11.78 4.92 15.15
CA PRO A 61 11.83 5.96 16.15
C PRO A 61 12.45 5.34 17.40
N THR A 62 13.61 5.86 17.81
CA THR A 62 14.14 5.64 19.14
C THR A 62 13.08 6.17 20.10
N TYR A 63 12.26 5.27 20.64
CA TYR A 63 11.46 5.55 21.82
C TYR A 63 12.47 5.85 22.92
N SER A 64 12.78 7.13 23.11
CA SER A 64 13.45 7.63 24.29
C SER A 64 12.57 7.20 25.46
N ARG A 65 12.97 6.12 26.13
CA ARG A 65 12.39 5.75 27.40
C ARG A 65 12.41 7.01 28.26
N PRO A 66 11.28 7.45 28.84
CA PRO A 66 11.35 8.46 29.88
C PRO A 66 12.29 7.86 30.93
N VAL A 67 13.46 8.47 31.06
CA VAL A 67 14.34 8.20 32.18
C VAL A 67 13.52 8.67 33.35
N LEU A 68 12.83 7.74 34.04
CA LEU A 68 12.43 7.98 35.40
C LEU A 68 13.75 8.25 36.12
N SER A 69 14.05 9.54 36.27
CA SER A 69 15.05 10.03 37.19
C SER A 69 14.73 9.35 38.50
N SER A 70 15.55 8.36 38.83
CA SER A 70 15.50 7.65 40.09
C SER A 70 15.56 8.73 41.16
N CYS A 71 14.42 9.04 41.77
CA CYS A 71 14.36 9.77 43.02
C CYS A 71 15.11 8.91 44.03
N LYS A 72 16.43 9.12 44.12
CA LYS A 72 17.22 8.61 45.20
C LYS A 72 16.71 9.34 46.43
N PHE A 73 15.81 8.69 47.17
CA PHE A 73 15.49 9.09 48.53
C PHE A 73 16.75 8.90 49.34
N THR A 74 17.58 9.93 49.43
CA THR A 74 18.61 10.04 50.44
C THR A 74 17.90 10.17 51.77
N THR A 75 17.92 9.11 52.57
CA THR A 75 17.63 9.23 54.00
C THR A 75 18.70 10.16 54.56
N SER A 76 18.32 11.40 54.85
CA SER A 76 19.16 12.32 55.61
C SER A 76 19.61 11.57 56.86
N SER A 77 20.93 11.39 57.00
CA SER A 77 21.56 10.72 58.13
C SER A 77 20.90 11.21 59.41
N SER A 78 20.48 10.28 60.27
CA SER A 78 19.94 10.58 61.59
C SER A 78 20.92 11.50 62.31
N ASN A 79 20.65 12.81 62.30
CA ASN A 79 21.33 13.74 63.18
C ASN A 79 21.10 13.19 64.57
N LEU A 80 22.19 12.77 65.23
CA LEU A 80 22.19 12.40 66.64
C LEU A 80 21.47 13.52 67.37
N LEU A 81 20.26 13.22 67.87
CA LEU A 81 19.44 14.20 68.57
C LEU A 81 20.31 14.76 69.71
N PRO A 82 20.50 16.09 69.83
CA PRO A 82 21.21 16.66 70.95
C PRO A 82 20.48 16.25 72.23
N TYR A 83 21.02 15.28 72.96
CA TYR A 83 20.42 14.76 74.19
C TYR A 83 20.63 15.79 75.29
N PHE A 84 19.55 16.40 75.75
CA PHE A 84 19.60 17.36 76.84
C PHE A 84 19.75 16.60 78.16
N ASP A 85 20.91 16.75 78.82
CA ASP A 85 21.19 16.09 80.10
C ASP A 85 20.69 16.94 81.28
N SER A 86 19.51 16.60 81.78
CA SER A 86 18.86 17.27 82.90
C SER A 86 19.67 17.20 84.21
N HIS A 87 20.42 16.12 84.43
CA HIS A 87 21.19 15.95 85.66
C HIS A 87 22.45 16.83 85.66
N GLN A 88 23.15 16.89 84.53
CA GLN A 88 24.31 17.76 84.38
C GLN A 88 23.92 19.23 84.50
N PHE A 89 22.73 19.60 84.04
CA PHE A 89 22.20 20.96 84.17
C PHE A 89 21.94 21.34 85.64
N VAL A 90 21.23 20.49 86.39
CA VAL A 90 20.95 20.71 87.82
C VAL A 90 22.25 20.78 88.64
N THR A 91 23.20 19.88 88.38
CA THR A 91 24.49 19.85 89.08
C THR A 91 25.30 21.14 88.87
N ARG A 92 25.23 21.75 87.68
CA ARG A 92 25.90 23.03 87.42
C ARG A 92 25.25 24.17 88.18
N LEU A 93 23.92 24.22 88.24
CA LEU A 93 23.19 25.25 88.98
C LEU A 93 23.47 25.18 90.49
N GLU A 94 23.58 23.96 91.03
CA GLU A 94 24.00 23.76 92.43
C GLU A 94 25.41 24.27 92.70
N ASN A 95 26.35 24.04 91.79
CA ASN A 95 27.72 24.56 91.90
C ASN A 95 27.78 26.09 91.79
N GLU A 96 26.78 26.72 91.17
CA GLU A 96 26.64 28.18 91.10
C GLU A 96 25.90 28.78 92.31
N GLY A 97 25.55 27.95 93.30
CA GLY A 97 25.01 28.38 94.60
C GLY A 97 23.48 28.35 94.71
N LEU A 98 22.78 27.71 93.76
CA LEU A 98 21.32 27.51 93.83
C LEU A 98 20.98 26.26 94.66
N ASN A 99 19.89 26.34 95.43
CA ASN A 99 19.41 25.16 96.15
C ASN A 99 18.83 24.13 95.18
N ARG A 100 18.94 22.83 95.51
CA ARG A 100 18.55 21.75 94.59
C ARG A 100 17.10 21.88 94.07
N GLU A 101 16.17 22.22 94.96
CA GLU A 101 14.76 22.42 94.59
C GLU A 101 14.56 23.57 93.58
N GLN A 102 15.37 24.62 93.65
CA GLN A 102 15.32 25.75 92.70
C GLN A 102 15.91 25.35 91.35
N SER A 103 17.01 24.59 91.36
CA SER A 103 17.66 24.06 90.16
C SER A 103 16.76 23.07 89.40
N GLU A 104 16.07 22.19 90.13
CA GLU A 104 15.08 21.28 89.56
C GLU A 104 13.86 22.03 89.01
N GLY A 105 13.38 23.07 89.70
CA GLY A 105 12.30 23.92 89.19
C GLY A 105 12.65 24.65 87.89
N LEU A 106 13.87 25.19 87.77
CA LEU A 106 14.36 25.83 86.55
C LEU A 106 14.55 24.83 85.40
N MET A 107 15.01 23.63 85.71
CA MET A 107 15.09 22.54 84.74
C MET A 107 13.70 22.24 84.16
N LEU A 108 12.71 21.97 85.01
CA LEU A 108 11.35 21.66 84.54
C LEU A 108 10.75 22.78 83.68
N ALA A 109 11.03 24.05 84.01
CA ALA A 109 10.61 25.18 83.20
C ALA A 109 11.27 25.19 81.79
N ILE A 110 12.57 24.90 81.72
CA ILE A 110 13.30 24.83 80.44
C ILE A 110 12.87 23.60 79.62
N GLU A 111 12.63 22.45 80.25
CA GLU A 111 12.11 21.25 79.59
C GLU A 111 10.77 21.54 78.91
N GLN A 112 9.84 22.21 79.61
CA GLN A 112 8.56 22.61 79.04
C GLN A 112 8.71 23.55 77.84
N VAL A 113 9.62 24.53 77.91
CA VAL A 113 9.88 25.47 76.81
C VAL A 113 10.51 24.76 75.61
N ILE A 114 11.44 23.82 75.84
CA ILE A 114 12.08 23.05 74.77
C ILE A 114 11.06 22.13 74.10
N ASP A 115 10.23 21.43 74.87
CA ASP A 115 9.17 20.56 74.35
C ASP A 115 8.16 21.34 73.50
N GLU A 116 7.73 22.51 73.99
CA GLU A 116 6.82 23.39 73.27
C GLU A 116 7.47 23.92 71.98
N SER A 117 8.74 24.34 72.04
CA SER A 117 9.50 24.79 70.87
C SER A 117 9.71 23.66 69.85
N MET A 118 10.04 22.44 70.29
CA MET A 118 10.26 21.31 69.40
C MET A 118 8.95 20.87 68.73
N LYS A 119 7.84 20.83 69.47
CA LYS A 119 6.51 20.58 68.88
C LYS A 119 6.14 21.65 67.88
N ASN A 120 6.40 22.93 68.16
CA ASN A 120 6.13 24.03 67.23
C ASN A 120 7.04 23.99 65.99
N LEU A 121 8.30 23.59 66.11
CA LEU A 121 9.21 23.38 64.97
C LEU A 121 8.78 22.17 64.11
N ILE A 122 8.49 21.03 64.73
CA ILE A 122 8.07 19.81 64.02
C ILE A 122 6.73 20.06 63.34
N THR A 123 5.76 20.65 64.03
CA THR A 123 4.47 21.00 63.41
C THR A 123 4.69 22.01 62.30
N GLY A 124 5.51 23.05 62.49
CA GLY A 124 5.93 24.02 61.47
C GLY A 124 6.49 23.38 60.19
N LEU A 125 7.44 22.47 60.33
CA LEU A 125 8.09 21.75 59.22
C LEU A 125 7.23 20.64 58.62
N VAL A 126 6.34 20.04 59.40
CA VAL A 126 5.35 19.05 58.95
C VAL A 126 4.05 19.74 58.51
N THR A 127 3.96 21.07 58.61
CA THR A 127 2.71 21.76 58.31
C THR A 127 2.38 21.59 56.85
N ARG A 128 1.09 21.49 56.61
CA ARG A 128 0.38 21.40 55.33
C ARG A 128 0.94 22.26 54.19
N ILE A 129 1.74 23.28 54.48
CA ILE A 129 2.41 24.18 53.53
C ILE A 129 3.35 23.39 52.62
N ASP A 130 4.19 22.51 53.17
CA ASP A 130 5.15 21.74 52.36
C ASP A 130 4.45 20.65 51.53
N PHE A 131 3.42 20.03 52.09
CA PHE A 131 2.58 19.09 51.36
C PHE A 131 1.77 19.77 50.25
N ALA A 132 1.26 20.98 50.48
CA ALA A 132 0.55 21.77 49.48
C ALA A 132 1.49 22.19 48.34
N LYS A 133 2.71 22.60 48.66
CA LYS A 133 3.73 22.93 47.65
C LYS A 133 4.11 21.72 46.82
N LEU A 134 4.45 20.60 47.46
CA LEU A 134 4.77 19.35 46.77
C LEU A 134 3.62 18.87 45.88
N LYS A 135 2.39 18.94 46.39
CA LYS A 135 1.18 18.61 45.60
C LYS A 135 1.02 19.53 44.39
N SER A 136 1.27 20.83 44.54
CA SER A 136 1.19 21.79 43.43
C SER A 136 2.27 21.52 42.36
N GLU A 137 3.47 21.13 42.79
CA GLU A 137 4.58 20.80 41.90
C GLU A 137 4.31 19.50 41.14
N ILE A 138 3.81 18.46 41.82
CA ILE A 138 3.36 17.22 41.18
C ILE A 138 2.26 17.50 40.16
N GLN A 139 1.23 18.28 40.53
CA GLN A 139 0.14 18.63 39.63
C GLN A 139 0.62 19.45 38.41
N LEU A 140 1.65 20.28 38.57
CA LEU A 140 2.23 21.03 37.48
C LEU A 140 2.97 20.10 36.51
N VAL A 141 3.81 19.21 37.02
CA VAL A 141 4.55 18.22 36.23
C VAL A 141 3.58 17.29 35.49
N GLU A 142 2.56 16.78 36.18
CA GLU A 142 1.52 15.94 35.56
C GLU A 142 0.81 16.65 34.40
N LYS A 143 0.45 17.92 34.58
CA LYS A 143 -0.17 18.72 33.50
C LYS A 143 0.78 18.96 32.33
N GLN A 144 2.05 19.22 32.63
CA GLN A 144 3.07 19.39 31.60
C GLN A 144 3.28 18.10 30.81
N ASP A 145 3.49 16.98 31.48
CA ASP A 145 3.68 15.67 30.85
C ASP A 145 2.44 15.26 30.06
N PHE A 146 1.24 15.51 30.60
CA PHE A 146 0.00 15.26 29.87
C PHE A 146 -0.10 16.11 28.60
N ALA A 147 0.25 17.39 28.66
CA ALA A 147 0.27 18.27 27.49
C ALA A 147 1.28 17.81 26.43
N LEU A 148 2.48 17.39 26.86
CA LEU A 148 3.51 16.85 25.98
C LEU A 148 3.02 15.55 25.31
N LEU A 149 2.55 14.58 26.08
CA LEU A 149 2.04 13.31 25.57
C LEU A 149 0.87 13.51 24.60
N LYS A 150 -0.05 14.44 24.92
CA LYS A 150 -1.15 14.78 24.02
C LYS A 150 -0.63 15.34 22.70
N SER A 151 0.31 16.27 22.74
CA SER A 151 0.90 16.86 21.52
C SER A 151 1.64 15.83 20.68
N GLU A 152 2.36 14.90 21.31
CA GLU A 152 3.05 13.82 20.62
C GLU A 152 2.06 12.84 19.99
N ASN A 153 0.96 12.52 20.68
CA ASN A 153 -0.08 11.66 20.15
C ASN A 153 -0.76 12.29 18.92
N GLU A 154 -1.12 13.58 18.99
CA GLU A 154 -1.67 14.31 17.85
C GLU A 154 -0.69 14.35 16.66
N ARG A 155 0.61 14.56 16.93
CA ARG A 155 1.67 14.49 15.90
C ARG A 155 1.75 13.10 15.26
N LEU A 156 1.75 12.04 16.06
CA LEU A 156 1.80 10.65 15.57
C LEU A 156 0.56 10.29 14.74
N ILE A 157 -0.63 10.73 15.16
CA ILE A 157 -1.86 10.55 14.38
C ILE A 157 -1.74 11.25 13.02
N SER A 158 -1.22 12.48 12.99
CA SER A 158 -0.99 13.21 11.74
C SER A 158 -0.01 12.50 10.80
N GLU A 159 1.09 11.99 11.34
CA GLU A 159 2.09 11.23 10.58
C GLU A 159 1.54 9.91 10.05
N LEU A 160 0.74 9.21 10.85
CA LEU A 160 0.04 7.99 10.44
C LEU A 160 -0.87 8.28 9.25
N GLU A 161 -1.70 9.32 9.32
CA GLU A 161 -2.62 9.66 8.23
C GLU A 161 -1.86 10.06 6.95
N LYS A 162 -0.75 10.81 7.08
CA LYS A 162 0.14 11.11 5.96
C LYS A 162 0.74 9.85 5.34
N LEU A 163 1.19 8.90 6.15
CA LEU A 163 1.78 7.66 5.67
C LEU A 163 0.75 6.77 4.97
N LYS A 164 -0.45 6.68 5.54
CA LYS A 164 -1.60 5.97 4.96
C LYS A 164 -2.00 6.57 3.62
N GLN A 165 -1.99 7.90 3.49
CA GLN A 165 -2.28 8.58 2.24
C GLN A 165 -1.21 8.28 1.18
N ARG A 166 0.08 8.41 1.53
CA ARG A 166 1.20 8.07 0.62
C ARG A 166 1.14 6.62 0.15
N LEU A 167 0.86 5.68 1.07
CA LEU A 167 0.75 4.28 0.73
C LEU A 167 -0.39 4.01 -0.26
N ARG A 168 -1.55 4.67 -0.08
CA ARG A 168 -2.66 4.57 -1.04
C ARG A 168 -2.26 5.10 -2.42
N GLU A 169 -1.60 6.26 -2.47
CA GLU A 169 -1.11 6.85 -3.72
C GLU A 169 -0.09 5.94 -4.42
N GLU A 170 0.84 5.34 -3.68
CA GLU A 170 1.82 4.40 -4.22
C GLU A 170 1.17 3.10 -4.74
N ILE A 171 0.17 2.56 -4.02
CA ILE A 171 -0.59 1.39 -4.47
C ILE A 171 -1.31 1.73 -5.78
N THR A 172 -2.05 2.84 -5.83
CA THR A 172 -2.77 3.26 -7.03
C THR A 172 -1.83 3.50 -8.20
N ARG A 173 -0.69 4.16 -7.97
CA ARG A 173 0.34 4.40 -9.00
C ARG A 173 0.92 3.09 -9.51
N THR A 174 1.31 2.18 -8.62
CA THR A 174 1.89 0.88 -8.98
C THR A 174 0.87 0.03 -9.75
N GLN A 175 -0.39 0.02 -9.31
CA GLN A 175 -1.46 -0.68 -10.00
C GLN A 175 -1.72 -0.12 -11.40
N ALA A 176 -1.72 1.22 -11.56
CA ALA A 176 -1.85 1.86 -12.86
C ALA A 176 -0.67 1.51 -13.78
N SER A 177 0.55 1.51 -13.25
CA SER A 177 1.76 1.11 -13.98
C SER A 177 1.66 -0.34 -14.46
N VAL A 178 1.33 -1.28 -13.58
CA VAL A 178 1.19 -2.70 -13.93
C VAL A 178 0.09 -2.90 -14.98
N ARG A 179 -1.03 -2.18 -14.84
CA ARG A 179 -2.10 -2.25 -15.86
C ARG A 179 -1.62 -1.73 -17.21
N LEU A 180 -0.84 -0.65 -17.24
CA LEU A 180 -0.25 -0.14 -18.49
C LEU A 180 0.72 -1.17 -19.08
N ASP A 181 1.63 -1.70 -18.28
CA ASP A 181 2.62 -2.71 -18.71
C ASP A 181 1.93 -3.92 -19.35
N LEU A 182 0.87 -4.43 -18.72
CA LEU A 182 0.09 -5.55 -19.26
C LEU A 182 -0.63 -5.18 -20.57
N ASN A 183 -1.15 -3.96 -20.70
CA ASN A 183 -1.79 -3.52 -21.94
C ASN A 183 -0.79 -3.36 -23.08
N LEU A 184 0.39 -2.81 -22.81
CA LEU A 184 1.47 -2.70 -23.78
C LEU A 184 1.96 -4.08 -24.21
N GLU A 185 2.16 -4.98 -23.26
CA GLU A 185 2.58 -6.36 -23.53
C GLU A 185 1.51 -7.14 -24.32
N LYS A 186 0.23 -6.97 -23.99
CA LYS A 186 -0.87 -7.52 -24.79
C LYS A 186 -0.89 -6.97 -26.21
N GLY A 187 -0.60 -5.67 -26.37
CA GLY A 187 -0.45 -5.02 -27.67
C GLY A 187 0.70 -5.65 -28.46
N ARG A 188 1.88 -5.75 -27.85
CA ARG A 188 3.08 -6.36 -28.45
C ARG A 188 2.83 -7.80 -28.90
N ILE A 189 2.23 -8.63 -28.04
CA ILE A 189 1.88 -10.02 -28.38
C ILE A 189 0.94 -10.06 -29.58
N ARG A 190 -0.07 -9.19 -29.62
CA ARG A 190 -1.01 -9.12 -30.76
C ARG A 190 -0.29 -8.75 -32.05
N ASP A 191 0.62 -7.77 -32.00
CA ASP A 191 1.35 -7.33 -33.18
C ASP A 191 2.31 -8.43 -33.67
N GLU A 192 2.99 -9.14 -32.77
CA GLU A 192 3.82 -10.29 -33.11
C GLU A 192 3.01 -11.46 -33.69
N LEU A 193 1.83 -11.73 -33.15
CA LEU A 193 0.91 -12.72 -33.70
C LEU A 193 0.43 -12.32 -35.10
N GLY A 194 0.11 -11.04 -35.32
CA GLY A 194 -0.26 -10.53 -36.64
C GLY A 194 0.86 -10.70 -37.66
N VAL A 195 2.11 -10.41 -37.28
CA VAL A 195 3.28 -10.66 -38.15
C VAL A 195 3.43 -12.14 -38.50
N ARG A 196 3.21 -13.04 -37.52
CA ARG A 196 3.26 -14.49 -37.78
C ARG A 196 2.14 -14.92 -38.72
N GLU A 197 0.93 -14.41 -38.53
CA GLU A 197 -0.22 -14.70 -39.39
C GLU A 197 0.04 -14.24 -40.85
N LEU A 198 0.63 -13.06 -41.03
CA LEU A 198 1.02 -12.57 -42.36
C LEU A 198 2.06 -13.48 -43.02
N LYS A 199 3.08 -13.91 -42.28
CA LYS A 199 4.10 -14.84 -42.81
C LYS A 199 3.50 -16.20 -43.20
N ILE A 200 2.56 -16.71 -42.40
CA ILE A 200 1.86 -17.95 -42.74
C ILE A 200 1.06 -17.76 -44.03
N ARG A 201 0.29 -16.68 -44.14
CA ARG A 201 -0.47 -16.38 -45.36
C ARG A 201 0.40 -16.21 -46.59
N GLU A 202 1.55 -15.55 -46.47
CA GLU A 202 2.52 -15.41 -47.57
C GLU A 202 3.02 -16.79 -48.02
N VAL A 203 3.41 -17.66 -47.08
CA VAL A 203 3.83 -19.03 -47.40
C VAL A 203 2.70 -19.84 -48.04
N ASP A 204 1.47 -19.73 -47.53
CA ASP A 204 0.31 -20.42 -48.11
C ASP A 204 0.08 -19.98 -49.56
N THR A 205 0.11 -18.67 -49.85
CA THR A 205 -0.03 -18.17 -51.23
C THR A 205 1.10 -18.64 -52.14
N ARG A 206 2.32 -18.77 -51.62
CA ARG A 206 3.44 -19.32 -52.37
C ARG A 206 3.26 -20.80 -52.68
N ILE A 207 2.79 -21.59 -51.71
CA ILE A 207 2.48 -23.01 -51.91
C ILE A 207 1.39 -23.18 -52.97
N GLU A 208 0.32 -22.38 -52.91
CA GLU A 208 -0.73 -22.40 -53.92
C GLU A 208 -0.19 -22.06 -55.32
N GLY A 209 0.70 -21.07 -55.41
CA GLY A 209 1.39 -20.73 -56.66
C GLY A 209 2.27 -21.87 -57.19
N GLU A 210 3.06 -22.51 -56.31
CA GLU A 210 3.90 -23.66 -56.67
C GLU A 210 3.06 -24.86 -57.13
N ILE A 211 1.91 -25.13 -56.48
CA ILE A 211 0.96 -26.17 -56.90
C ILE A 211 0.40 -25.86 -58.30
N GLY A 212 0.01 -24.60 -58.54
CA GLY A 212 -0.45 -24.16 -59.86
C GLY A 212 0.60 -24.38 -60.96
N ASN A 213 1.86 -24.03 -60.67
CA ASN A 213 2.98 -24.26 -61.59
C ASN A 213 3.27 -25.76 -61.82
N LEU A 214 3.21 -26.59 -60.76
CA LEU A 214 3.34 -28.05 -60.91
C LEU A 214 2.20 -28.63 -61.77
N ARG A 215 1.00 -28.07 -61.69
CA ARG A 215 -0.13 -28.48 -62.52
C ARG A 215 0.10 -28.16 -64.00
N THR A 216 0.57 -26.95 -64.32
CA THR A 216 0.84 -26.55 -65.72
C THR A 216 2.01 -27.33 -66.31
N THR A 217 3.08 -27.55 -65.54
CA THR A 217 4.20 -28.39 -65.98
C THR A 217 3.75 -29.83 -66.24
N MET A 218 2.87 -30.39 -65.40
CA MET A 218 2.27 -31.71 -65.62
C MET A 218 1.41 -31.76 -66.90
N GLU A 219 0.60 -30.73 -67.17
CA GLU A 219 -0.19 -30.65 -68.41
C GLU A 219 0.71 -30.57 -69.66
N SER A 220 1.80 -29.81 -69.59
CA SER A 220 2.82 -29.75 -70.64
C SER A 220 3.49 -31.11 -70.88
N VAL A 221 3.88 -31.83 -69.81
CA VAL A 221 4.46 -33.18 -69.91
C VAL A 221 3.49 -34.15 -70.59
N LYS A 222 2.19 -34.10 -70.25
CA LYS A 222 1.17 -34.92 -70.94
C LYS A 222 1.12 -34.63 -72.44
N PHE A 223 1.18 -33.37 -72.84
CA PHE A 223 1.19 -32.99 -74.25
C PHE A 223 2.46 -33.45 -74.98
N ASN A 224 3.63 -33.33 -74.35
CA ASN A 224 4.88 -33.85 -74.90
C ASN A 224 4.81 -35.36 -75.14
N ILE A 225 4.25 -36.13 -74.19
CA ILE A 225 4.04 -37.58 -74.37
C ILE A 225 3.13 -37.87 -75.56
N LEU A 226 2.02 -37.13 -75.71
CA LEU A 226 1.13 -37.28 -76.88
C LEU A 226 1.87 -37.02 -78.19
N GLN A 227 2.71 -35.98 -78.26
CA GLN A 227 3.53 -35.71 -79.44
C GLN A 227 4.51 -36.85 -79.75
N TYR A 228 5.18 -37.41 -78.74
CA TYR A 228 6.05 -38.57 -78.94
C TYR A 228 5.28 -39.80 -79.46
N VAL A 229 4.09 -40.06 -78.93
CA VAL A 229 3.23 -41.16 -79.41
C VAL A 229 2.84 -40.93 -80.87
N VAL A 230 2.40 -39.72 -81.23
CA VAL A 230 2.08 -39.38 -82.63
C VAL A 230 3.30 -39.55 -83.54
N GLY A 231 4.47 -39.07 -83.12
CA GLY A 231 5.72 -39.18 -83.88
C GLY A 231 6.16 -40.64 -84.11
N THR A 232 6.07 -41.48 -83.08
CA THR A 232 6.44 -42.91 -83.17
C THR A 232 5.47 -43.70 -84.05
N VAL A 233 4.15 -43.50 -83.90
CA VAL A 233 3.13 -44.13 -84.75
C VAL A 233 3.28 -43.69 -86.21
N ALA A 234 3.49 -42.40 -86.47
CA ALA A 234 3.73 -41.89 -87.82
C ALA A 234 5.01 -42.47 -88.44
N SER A 235 6.10 -42.56 -87.67
CA SER A 235 7.37 -43.15 -88.12
C SER A 235 7.23 -44.63 -88.43
N GLY A 236 6.57 -45.40 -87.55
CA GLY A 236 6.26 -46.81 -87.78
C GLY A 236 5.37 -47.01 -89.01
N GLY A 237 4.35 -46.16 -89.19
CA GLY A 237 3.50 -46.14 -90.37
C GLY A 237 4.26 -45.84 -91.66
N ALA A 238 5.19 -44.87 -91.64
CA ALA A 238 6.03 -44.55 -92.79
C ALA A 238 6.95 -45.72 -93.19
N LEU A 239 7.55 -46.40 -92.21
CA LEU A 239 8.36 -47.60 -92.46
C LEU A 239 7.52 -48.75 -93.04
N LEU A 240 6.31 -48.97 -92.52
CA LEU A 240 5.39 -49.98 -93.04
C LEU A 240 5.00 -49.69 -94.49
N LEU A 241 4.67 -48.44 -94.82
CA LEU A 241 4.37 -48.01 -96.19
C LEU A 241 5.58 -48.17 -97.12
N ALA A 242 6.78 -47.84 -96.65
CA ALA A 242 8.02 -48.05 -97.41
C ALA A 242 8.28 -49.55 -97.67
N TYR A 243 8.06 -50.40 -96.68
CA TYR A 243 8.17 -51.86 -96.82
C TYR A 243 7.18 -52.42 -97.85
N ILE A 244 5.90 -52.05 -97.75
CA ILE A 244 4.87 -52.47 -98.73
C ILE A 244 5.28 -52.03 -100.15
N ARG A 245 5.86 -50.84 -100.30
CA ARG A 245 6.34 -50.34 -101.59
C ARG A 245 7.59 -51.07 -102.12
N MET A 246 8.45 -51.58 -101.25
CA MET A 246 9.62 -52.36 -101.68
C MET A 246 9.24 -53.75 -102.20
N PHE A 247 8.16 -54.35 -101.66
CA PHE A 247 7.68 -55.70 -102.00
C PHE A 247 6.66 -55.75 -103.15
N ARG A 248 6.21 -54.59 -103.63
CA ARG A 248 5.30 -54.46 -104.79
C ARG A 248 6.07 -53.94 -106.00
#